data_AF-A0AAW9QQG7-F1
#
_entry.id   AF-A0AAW9QQG7-F1
#
_cell.length_a   1.000
_cell.length_b   1.000
_cell.length_c   1.000
_cell.angle_alpha   90.00
_cell.angle_beta   90.00
_cell.angle_gamma   90.00
#
_symmetry.space_group_name_H-M   'P 1'
#
loop_
_entity.id
_entity.type
_entity.pdbx_description
1 polymer ?
#
loop_
_entity_poly.entity_id
_entity_poly.type
_entity_poly.pdbx_seq_one_letter_code
_entity_poly.pdbx_strand_id
1 'polypeptide(L)'
;MAKTDSLMDTNALPVVRRLVEIEVREQLNHIPSSYRKYLSGIDFQRLINSAIDRLPRSFRTLGEKYHDSETRRLRVKIAVEKALAEQLQELKLYYVPRTEVEGEDEIPTASFGELYFSR
;
A
#
# COMPACT_ATOMS: atom_id res chain seq x y z
N MET A 1 -27.04 -7.47 38.73
CA MET A 1 -26.63 -8.42 37.68
C MET A 1 -26.80 -7.73 36.33
N ALA A 2 -25.73 -7.21 35.75
CA ALA A 2 -25.76 -6.63 34.40
C ALA A 2 -25.37 -7.73 33.41
N LYS A 3 -26.26 -8.01 32.45
CA LYS A 3 -26.07 -9.00 31.39
C LYS A 3 -24.99 -8.53 30.42
N THR A 4 -24.01 -9.40 30.22
CA THR A 4 -23.06 -9.39 29.12
C THR A 4 -23.74 -9.90 27.85
N ASP A 5 -23.93 -9.03 26.87
CA ASP A 5 -24.26 -9.33 25.47
C ASP A 5 -23.62 -8.17 24.67
N SER A 6 -22.80 -8.32 23.65
CA SER A 6 -22.38 -9.46 22.85
C SER A 6 -21.15 -8.99 22.06
N LEU A 7 -20.10 -9.82 22.02
CA LEU A 7 -18.97 -9.68 21.11
C LEU A 7 -19.48 -9.78 19.65
N MET A 8 -19.65 -8.65 18.99
CA MET A 8 -19.80 -8.61 17.53
C MET A 8 -18.56 -7.92 16.93
N ASP A 9 -17.91 -8.63 16.01
CA ASP A 9 -16.99 -8.15 14.96
C ASP A 9 -15.49 -7.93 15.25
N THR A 10 -14.82 -8.84 15.95
CA THR A 10 -13.33 -8.91 15.95
C THR A 10 -12.73 -10.00 15.04
N ASN A 11 -13.54 -10.85 14.41
CA ASN A 11 -13.06 -12.02 13.65
C ASN A 11 -12.95 -11.84 12.11
N ALA A 12 -13.38 -10.71 11.54
CA ALA A 12 -13.28 -10.47 10.08
C ALA A 12 -11.93 -9.87 9.65
N LEU A 13 -11.34 -9.01 10.48
CA LEU A 13 -10.02 -8.38 10.26
C LEU A 13 -8.86 -9.38 10.06
N PRO A 14 -8.77 -10.50 10.81
CA PRO A 14 -7.69 -11.48 10.62
C PRO A 14 -7.69 -12.14 9.24
N VAL A 15 -8.86 -12.44 8.68
CA VAL A 15 -8.98 -13.14 7.39
C VAL A 15 -8.61 -12.21 6.24
N VAL A 16 -9.16 -10.99 6.22
CA VAL A 16 -8.86 -10.00 5.18
C VAL A 16 -7.39 -9.62 5.21
N ARG A 17 -6.81 -9.38 6.40
CA ARG A 17 -5.38 -9.10 6.56
C ARG A 17 -4.53 -10.23 5.99
N ARG A 18 -4.86 -11.49 6.29
CA ARG A 18 -4.11 -12.65 5.79
C ARG A 18 -4.16 -12.77 4.26
N LEU A 19 -5.32 -12.52 3.65
CA LEU A 19 -5.45 -12.51 2.19
C LEU A 19 -4.57 -11.42 1.55
N VAL A 20 -4.58 -10.23 2.13
CA VAL A 20 -3.73 -9.11 1.68
C VAL A 20 -2.24 -9.47 1.86
N GLU A 21 -1.84 -10.04 2.99
CA GLU A 21 -0.45 -10.46 3.24
C GLU A 21 0.07 -11.48 2.22
N ILE A 22 -0.75 -12.46 1.86
CA ILE A 22 -0.40 -13.47 0.84
C ILE A 22 -0.20 -12.78 -0.51
N GLU A 23 -1.16 -11.97 -0.93
CA GLU A 23 -1.10 -11.28 -2.22
C GLU A 23 0.07 -10.29 -2.30
N VAL A 24 0.37 -9.55 -1.21
CA VAL A 24 1.54 -8.68 -1.13
C VAL A 24 2.82 -9.49 -1.39
N ARG A 25 2.99 -10.63 -0.72
CA ARG A 25 4.17 -11.48 -0.94
C ARG A 25 4.24 -12.01 -2.36
N GLU A 26 3.12 -12.44 -2.93
CA GLU A 26 3.05 -12.88 -4.32
C GLU A 26 3.48 -11.75 -5.26
N GLN A 27 2.93 -10.54 -5.14
CA GLN A 27 3.28 -9.44 -6.04
C GLN A 27 4.73 -8.98 -5.88
N LEU A 28 5.25 -8.89 -4.65
CA LEU A 28 6.65 -8.53 -4.42
C LEU A 28 7.63 -9.52 -5.09
N ASN A 29 7.31 -10.81 -5.12
CA ASN A 29 8.10 -11.83 -5.81
C ASN A 29 8.09 -11.67 -7.35
N HIS A 30 7.04 -11.07 -7.91
CA HIS A 30 6.88 -10.85 -9.35
C HIS A 30 7.30 -9.44 -9.80
N ILE A 31 7.87 -8.61 -8.90
CA ILE A 31 8.34 -7.27 -9.27
C ILE A 31 9.47 -7.36 -10.31
N PRO A 32 9.43 -6.55 -11.38
CA PRO A 32 10.50 -6.48 -12.37
C PRO A 32 11.85 -6.17 -11.74
N SER A 33 12.93 -6.73 -12.29
CA SER A 33 14.30 -6.57 -11.78
C SER A 33 14.72 -5.10 -11.61
N SER A 34 14.25 -4.21 -12.49
CA SER A 34 14.49 -2.75 -12.44
C SER A 34 13.98 -2.08 -11.16
N TYR A 35 12.97 -2.64 -10.51
CA TYR A 35 12.38 -2.12 -9.28
C TYR A 35 12.87 -2.83 -8.03
N ARG A 36 13.64 -3.94 -8.15
CA ARG A 36 14.14 -4.70 -6.99
C ARG A 36 15.00 -3.87 -6.05
N LYS A 37 15.73 -2.88 -6.57
CA LYS A 37 16.54 -1.94 -5.76
C LYS A 37 15.72 -1.10 -4.76
N TYR A 38 14.42 -0.97 -4.99
CA TYR A 38 13.53 -0.21 -4.10
C TYR A 38 12.83 -1.10 -3.06
N LEU A 39 12.93 -2.43 -3.17
CA LEU A 39 12.26 -3.36 -2.25
C LEU A 39 12.67 -3.16 -0.80
N SER A 40 13.93 -2.79 -0.54
CA SER A 40 14.44 -2.51 0.80
C SER A 40 13.80 -1.28 1.44
N GLY A 41 13.24 -0.37 0.65
CA GLY A 41 12.53 0.82 1.12
C GLY A 41 11.03 0.61 1.32
N ILE A 42 10.49 -0.55 0.94
CA ILE A 42 9.06 -0.85 1.09
C ILE A 42 8.76 -1.14 2.56
N ASP A 43 7.93 -0.30 3.18
CA ASP A 43 7.34 -0.61 4.49
C ASP A 43 6.17 -1.56 4.30
N PHE A 44 6.41 -2.83 4.66
CA PHE A 44 5.46 -3.92 4.51
C PHE A 44 4.18 -3.72 5.33
N GLN A 45 4.27 -3.17 6.55
CA GLN A 45 3.08 -2.93 7.38
C GLN A 45 2.26 -1.79 6.80
N ARG A 46 2.92 -0.71 6.36
CA ARG A 46 2.26 0.39 5.66
C ARG A 46 1.60 -0.09 4.37
N LEU A 47 2.23 -0.99 3.63
CA LEU A 47 1.69 -1.55 2.38
C LEU A 47 0.40 -2.35 2.63
N ILE A 48 0.41 -3.23 3.63
CA ILE A 48 -0.77 -4.01 4.04
C ILE A 48 -1.90 -3.09 4.48
N ASN A 49 -1.62 -2.12 5.36
CA ASN A 49 -2.63 -1.21 5.87
C ASN A 49 -3.24 -0.37 4.71
N SER A 50 -2.39 0.18 3.84
CA SER A 50 -2.81 0.91 2.64
C SER A 50 -3.68 0.07 1.70
N ALA A 51 -3.37 -1.22 1.54
CA ALA A 51 -4.18 -2.14 0.73
C ALA A 51 -5.53 -2.44 1.40
N ILE A 52 -5.56 -2.68 2.71
CA ILE A 52 -6.79 -2.91 3.48
C ILE A 52 -7.73 -1.69 3.42
N ASP A 53 -7.18 -0.48 3.53
CA ASP A 53 -7.98 0.75 3.50
C ASP A 53 -8.64 1.00 2.14
N ARG A 54 -8.01 0.52 1.06
CA ARG A 54 -8.54 0.56 -0.30
C ARG A 54 -9.64 -0.46 -0.55
N LEU A 55 -9.80 -1.45 0.32
CA LEU A 55 -10.88 -2.42 0.18
C LEU A 55 -12.23 -1.79 0.57
N PRO A 56 -13.31 -2.11 -0.17
CA PRO A 56 -14.66 -1.66 0.16
C PRO A 56 -15.02 -2.02 1.61
N ARG A 57 -15.81 -1.18 2.28
CA ARG A 57 -16.28 -1.48 3.65
C ARG A 57 -16.99 -2.84 3.72
N SER A 58 -17.82 -3.17 2.74
CA SER A 58 -18.49 -4.48 2.63
C SER A 58 -17.51 -5.65 2.63
N PHE A 59 -16.32 -5.46 2.08
CA PHE A 59 -15.26 -6.46 2.07
C PHE A 59 -14.65 -6.66 3.46
N ARG A 60 -14.49 -5.56 4.20
CA ARG A 60 -13.91 -5.54 5.55
C ARG A 60 -14.87 -6.07 6.61
N THR A 61 -16.18 -5.85 6.44
CA THR A 61 -17.18 -6.15 7.47
C THR A 61 -18.07 -7.35 7.16
N LEU A 62 -18.30 -7.69 5.88
CA LEU A 62 -19.29 -8.72 5.49
C LEU A 62 -18.70 -9.93 4.74
N GLY A 63 -17.37 -9.95 4.55
CA GLY A 63 -16.59 -11.11 4.10
C GLY A 63 -17.25 -11.97 3.01
N GLU A 64 -17.37 -13.27 3.29
CA GLU A 64 -17.84 -14.35 2.39
C GLU A 64 -19.28 -14.23 1.90
N LYS A 65 -20.10 -13.41 2.57
CA LYS A 65 -21.54 -13.38 2.33
C LYS A 65 -21.94 -12.62 1.06
N TYR A 66 -21.04 -11.78 0.52
CA TYR A 66 -21.34 -10.87 -0.60
C TYR A 66 -20.35 -10.92 -1.76
N HIS A 67 -19.27 -11.70 -1.65
CA HIS A 67 -18.25 -11.79 -2.68
C HIS A 67 -17.84 -13.24 -2.89
N ASP A 68 -17.99 -13.76 -4.10
CA ASP A 68 -17.44 -15.05 -4.50
C ASP A 68 -15.90 -15.04 -4.39
N SER A 69 -15.28 -16.22 -4.41
CA SER A 69 -13.84 -16.36 -4.22
C SER A 69 -13.01 -15.62 -5.27
N GLU A 70 -13.45 -15.60 -6.53
CA GLU A 70 -12.71 -14.96 -7.61
C GLU A 70 -12.76 -13.44 -7.50
N THR A 71 -13.96 -12.88 -7.26
CA THR A 71 -14.14 -11.45 -6.99
C THR A 71 -13.34 -11.01 -5.77
N ARG A 72 -13.26 -11.85 -4.72
CA ARG A 72 -12.46 -11.53 -3.54
C ARG A 72 -10.98 -11.41 -3.87
N ARG A 73 -10.44 -12.41 -4.56
CA ARG A 73 -9.04 -12.42 -4.97
C ARG A 73 -8.72 -11.22 -5.88
N LEU A 74 -9.58 -10.92 -6.85
CA LEU A 74 -9.37 -9.81 -7.77
C LEU A 74 -9.34 -8.45 -7.05
N ARG A 75 -10.26 -8.23 -6.10
CA ARG A 75 -10.29 -6.98 -5.32
C ARG A 75 -9.05 -6.82 -4.45
N VAL A 76 -8.59 -7.89 -3.81
CA VAL A 76 -7.35 -7.88 -3.02
C VAL A 76 -6.15 -7.59 -3.93
N LYS A 77 -6.06 -8.26 -5.08
CA LYS A 77 -5.00 -8.03 -6.08
C LYS A 77 -4.91 -6.58 -6.52
N ILE A 78 -6.04 -5.98 -6.91
CA ILE A 78 -6.11 -4.58 -7.34
C ILE A 78 -5.74 -3.62 -6.19
N ALA A 79 -6.18 -3.91 -4.96
CA ALA A 79 -5.87 -3.07 -3.81
C ALA A 79 -4.37 -3.09 -3.47
N VAL A 80 -3.76 -4.27 -3.50
CA VAL A 80 -2.31 -4.46 -3.30
C VAL A 80 -1.51 -3.78 -4.41
N GLU A 81 -1.92 -3.96 -5.67
CA GLU A 81 -1.23 -3.37 -6.82
C GLU A 81 -1.20 -1.84 -6.72
N LYS A 82 -2.33 -1.21 -6.38
CA LYS A 82 -2.41 0.24 -6.18
C LYS A 82 -1.56 0.73 -5.00
N ALA A 83 -1.57 0.01 -3.89
CA ALA A 83 -0.80 0.39 -2.70
C ALA A 83 0.72 0.24 -2.95
N LEU A 84 1.11 -0.80 -3.68
CA LEU A 84 2.49 -1.04 -4.08
C LEU A 84 2.98 0.02 -5.07
N ALA A 85 2.16 0.38 -6.07
CA ALA A 85 2.49 1.43 -7.03
C ALA A 85 2.70 2.79 -6.35
N GLU A 86 1.87 3.14 -5.37
CA GLU A 86 2.02 4.37 -4.58
C GLU A 86 3.35 4.39 -3.81
N GLN A 87 3.67 3.31 -3.08
CA GLN A 87 4.95 3.24 -2.36
C GLN A 87 6.16 3.24 -3.30
N LEU A 88 6.10 2.53 -4.43
CA LEU A 88 7.17 2.56 -5.43
C LEU A 88 7.34 3.95 -6.06
N GLN A 89 6.24 4.69 -6.27
CA GLN A 89 6.28 6.07 -6.75
C GLN A 89 6.91 6.99 -5.70
N GLU A 90 6.51 6.88 -4.43
CA GLU A 90 7.13 7.61 -3.32
C GLU A 90 8.63 7.30 -3.27
N LEU A 91 9.03 6.03 -3.28
CA LEU A 91 10.42 5.61 -3.24
C LEU A 91 11.22 6.09 -4.46
N LYS A 92 10.61 6.13 -5.64
CA LYS A 92 11.24 6.72 -6.84
C LYS A 92 11.47 8.23 -6.69
N LEU A 93 10.55 8.95 -6.03
CA LEU A 93 10.70 10.38 -5.75
C LEU A 93 11.75 10.65 -4.67
N TYR A 94 11.82 9.80 -3.64
CA TYR A 94 12.79 9.95 -2.54
C TYR A 94 14.19 9.40 -2.88
N TYR A 95 14.30 8.47 -3.84
CA TYR A 95 15.56 7.95 -4.32
C TYR A 95 16.12 8.86 -5.43
N VAL A 96 16.52 10.07 -5.04
CA VAL A 96 17.60 10.76 -5.75
C VAL A 96 18.87 9.98 -5.37
N PRO A 97 19.64 9.44 -6.34
CA PRO A 97 20.92 8.82 -6.01
C PRO A 97 21.70 9.80 -5.12
N ARG A 98 22.11 9.36 -3.93
CA ARG A 98 23.20 10.02 -3.21
C ARG A 98 24.49 9.75 -3.97
N THR A 99 24.56 10.19 -5.22
CA THR A 99 25.82 10.43 -5.90
C THR A 99 26.27 11.79 -5.39
N GLU A 100 27.26 11.75 -4.49
CA GLU A 100 28.24 12.80 -4.28
C GLU A 100 27.68 14.23 -4.33
N VAL A 101 27.03 14.66 -3.25
CA VAL A 101 26.99 16.10 -2.96
C VAL A 101 28.22 16.41 -2.12
N GLU A 102 29.38 16.47 -2.77
CA GLU A 102 30.45 17.35 -2.29
C GLU A 102 29.97 18.78 -2.58
N GLY A 103 29.26 19.37 -1.63
CA GLY A 103 28.67 20.70 -1.79
C GLY A 103 27.44 20.88 -0.92
N GLU A 104 27.64 21.08 0.38
CA GLU A 104 26.69 21.90 1.14
C GLU A 104 26.65 23.28 0.48
N ASP A 105 25.75 23.48 -0.49
CA ASP A 105 25.25 24.77 -0.99
C ASP A 105 24.63 24.53 -2.36
N GLU A 106 23.41 23.98 -2.41
CA GLU A 106 22.43 24.11 -3.51
C GLU A 106 21.33 23.05 -3.34
N ILE A 107 20.47 23.23 -2.34
CA ILE A 107 19.12 22.66 -2.43
C ILE A 107 18.28 23.74 -3.12
N PRO A 108 17.82 23.55 -4.37
CA PRO A 108 16.88 24.48 -4.96
C PRO A 108 15.60 24.44 -4.12
N THR A 109 15.35 25.52 -3.38
CA THR A 109 14.13 25.68 -2.57
C THR A 109 12.95 26.12 -3.45
N ALA A 110 12.84 25.53 -4.64
CA ALA A 110 11.72 25.81 -5.53
C ALA A 110 10.56 24.90 -5.13
N SER A 111 9.52 25.51 -4.56
CA SER A 111 8.25 24.83 -4.32
C SER A 111 7.63 24.41 -5.66
N PHE A 112 6.94 23.27 -5.67
CA PHE A 112 6.31 22.65 -6.85
C PHE A 112 5.31 23.56 -7.61
N GLY A 113 5.02 24.76 -7.10
CA GLY A 113 4.08 25.74 -7.67
C GLY A 113 4.66 26.70 -8.71
N GLU A 114 5.99 26.83 -8.83
CA GLU A 114 6.60 27.84 -9.73
C GLU A 114 6.88 27.33 -11.16
N LEU A 115 6.71 26.02 -11.42
CA LEU A 115 7.01 25.42 -12.73
C LEU A 115 5.87 25.51 -13.78
N TYR A 116 4.74 26.14 -13.46
CA TYR A 116 3.56 26.15 -14.35
C TYR A 116 3.00 27.53 -14.74
N PHE A 117 3.62 28.64 -14.33
CA PHE A 117 3.18 29.98 -14.77
C PHE A 117 4.33 30.80 -15.34
N SER A 118 4.80 30.38 -16.51
CA SER A 118 5.53 31.24 -17.44
C SER A 118 4.84 31.22 -18.79
N ARG A 119 3.86 32.11 -18.97
CA ARG A 119 3.41 32.59 -20.27
C ARG A 119 3.03 34.05 -20.17
#